data_AF-A0A7V0N0U1-F1
#
_entry.id   AF-A0A7V0N0U1-F1
#
_cell.length_a   1.000
_cell.length_b   1.000
_cell.length_c   1.000
_cell.angle_alpha   90.00
_cell.angle_beta   90.00
_cell.angle_gamma   90.00
#
_symmetry.space_group_name_H-M   'P 1'
#
loop_
_entity.id
_entity.type
_entity.pdbx_description
1 polymer ?
#
loop_
_entity_poly.entity_id
_entity_poly.type
_entity_poly.pdbx_seq_one_letter_code
_entity_poly.pdbx_strand_id
1 'polypeptide(L)'
;MLKLPEPISGGLLLSYRCTAECRHCMYACSPKWKGDWISEENLRKILSQLAGKIAPSPWGSEMVSLNYGLHFTGGEPFLNFGLLLRAVEIADELKIPSTFVETNCYWCTKDETTREKLHLLKEKGLRGILISVNPFYLEYVPFERTERAIRISMEVFGKNVMVYQLEYYNLFKKLGVKGKILLEDYLNLMKSEDLARNVELFLMGRAAYKLKDFYPKYPAHYFFNQPCQPPFIRNWHNHFDNYGNFLPGYCGGISLGDCRNLDELLKEGID
;
A
#
# COMPACT_ATOMS: atom_id res chain seq x y z
N MET A 1 -26.62 7.37 13.07
CA MET A 1 -26.48 6.03 12.47
C MET A 1 -26.21 6.13 10.98
N LEU A 2 -24.93 6.28 10.67
CA LEU A 2 -24.35 6.24 9.34
C LEU A 2 -24.18 4.79 8.89
N LYS A 3 -24.81 4.42 7.77
CA LYS A 3 -24.62 3.10 7.16
C LYS A 3 -23.29 3.05 6.43
N LEU A 4 -22.56 1.95 6.63
CA LEU A 4 -21.30 1.70 5.95
C LEU A 4 -21.56 0.89 4.68
N PRO A 5 -20.98 1.28 3.55
CA PRO A 5 -21.04 0.47 2.35
C PRO A 5 -20.14 -0.76 2.49
N GLU A 6 -20.55 -1.88 1.90
CA GLU A 6 -19.74 -3.09 1.86
C GLU A 6 -18.40 -2.83 1.15
N PRO A 7 -17.24 -3.23 1.71
CA PRO A 7 -15.94 -2.95 1.09
C PRO A 7 -15.69 -3.89 -0.09
N ILE A 8 -15.68 -3.32 -1.30
CA ILE A 8 -15.40 -4.04 -2.55
C ILE A 8 -13.91 -4.16 -2.85
N SER A 9 -13.07 -3.36 -2.18
CA SER A 9 -11.61 -3.47 -2.27
C SER A 9 -10.95 -2.97 -1.00
N GLY A 10 -9.72 -3.41 -0.76
CA GLY A 10 -8.94 -2.83 0.32
C GLY A 10 -7.52 -3.36 0.48
N GLY A 11 -6.82 -2.75 1.44
CA GLY A 11 -5.47 -3.13 1.85
C GLY A 11 -5.46 -3.71 3.25
N LEU A 12 -4.87 -4.89 3.43
CA LEU A 12 -4.62 -5.46 4.75
C LEU A 12 -3.18 -5.17 5.18
N LEU A 13 -3.02 -4.35 6.22
CA LEU A 13 -1.72 -4.06 6.82
C LEU A 13 -1.30 -5.23 7.71
N LEU A 14 -0.17 -5.87 7.38
CA LEU A 14 0.38 -6.95 8.21
C LEU A 14 1.06 -6.41 9.47
N SER A 15 1.54 -5.16 9.43
CA SER A 15 2.07 -4.39 10.56
C SER A 15 2.12 -2.89 10.19
N TYR A 16 2.65 -2.04 11.06
CA TYR A 16 3.13 -0.69 10.70
C TYR A 16 4.66 -0.63 10.56
N ARG A 17 5.37 -1.74 10.80
CA ARG A 17 6.82 -1.82 10.68
C ARG A 17 7.25 -1.77 9.22
N CYS A 18 8.16 -0.86 8.89
CA CYS A 18 8.71 -0.67 7.55
C CYS A 18 10.23 -0.47 7.62
N THR A 19 10.95 -0.79 6.54
CA THR A 19 12.38 -0.46 6.41
C THR A 19 12.64 1.01 6.13
N ALA A 20 11.62 1.76 5.75
CA ALA A 20 11.69 3.17 5.39
C ALA A 20 10.85 4.04 6.34
N GLU A 21 11.23 5.32 6.44
CA GLU A 21 10.47 6.35 7.15
C GLU A 21 10.06 7.48 6.18
N CYS A 22 9.57 7.10 4.98
CA CYS A 22 9.23 8.03 3.89
C CYS A 22 8.38 9.21 4.35
N ARG A 23 8.72 10.43 3.91
CA ARG A 23 8.05 11.67 4.31
C ARG A 23 6.59 11.76 3.86
N HIS A 24 6.21 11.04 2.80
CA HIS A 24 4.83 10.97 2.31
C HIS A 24 4.00 9.79 2.86
N CYS A 25 4.55 8.99 3.78
CA CYS A 25 3.87 7.78 4.22
C CYS A 25 2.53 8.11 4.89
N MET A 26 1.43 7.67 4.26
CA MET A 26 0.05 7.86 4.70
C MET A 26 -0.21 7.26 6.09
N TYR A 27 0.37 6.09 6.36
CA TYR A 27 0.19 5.36 7.61
C TYR A 27 1.28 5.62 8.65
N ALA A 28 2.20 6.54 8.37
CA ALA A 28 3.36 6.81 9.23
C ALA A 28 4.13 5.53 9.63
N CYS A 29 4.22 4.55 8.72
CA CYS A 29 5.04 3.35 8.88
C CYS A 29 6.52 3.71 9.04
N SER A 30 7.25 2.94 9.83
CA SER A 30 8.64 3.24 10.19
C SER A 30 9.37 2.01 10.73
N PRO A 31 10.71 2.01 10.76
CA PRO A 31 11.48 0.96 11.43
C PRO A 31 11.37 0.99 12.96
N LYS A 32 10.84 2.08 13.52
CA LYS A 32 10.69 2.30 14.97
C LYS A 32 9.48 1.57 15.56
N TRP A 33 8.52 1.16 14.75
CA TRP A 33 7.42 0.31 15.22
C TRP A 33 7.97 -1.01 15.76
N LYS A 34 7.43 -1.46 16.91
CA LYS A 34 7.95 -2.63 17.66
C LYS A 34 7.86 -3.96 16.89
N GLY A 35 7.15 -3.98 15.76
CA GLY A 35 6.90 -5.20 15.00
C GLY A 35 5.68 -5.94 15.51
N ASP A 36 4.63 -5.20 15.88
CA ASP A 36 3.31 -5.75 16.16
C ASP A 36 2.73 -6.25 14.84
N TRP A 37 3.02 -7.52 14.52
CA TRP A 37 2.51 -8.20 13.34
C TRP A 37 1.12 -8.75 13.63
N ILE A 38 0.25 -8.76 12.62
CA ILE A 38 -1.04 -9.45 12.71
C ILE A 38 -0.83 -10.93 13.04
N SER A 39 -1.60 -11.46 14.00
CA SER A 39 -1.57 -12.89 14.31
C SER A 39 -2.25 -13.70 13.22
N GLU A 40 -1.88 -14.97 13.05
CA GLU A 40 -2.54 -15.86 12.06
C GLU A 40 -4.04 -16.01 12.33
N GLU A 41 -4.45 -16.01 13.60
CA GLU A 41 -5.87 -16.03 14.00
C GLU A 41 -6.62 -14.79 13.50
N ASN A 42 -6.12 -13.58 13.81
CA ASN A 42 -6.75 -12.34 13.36
C ASN A 42 -6.71 -12.23 11.83
N LEU A 43 -5.61 -12.63 11.21
CA LEU A 43 -5.46 -12.68 9.75
C LEU A 43 -6.55 -13.55 9.11
N ARG A 44 -6.74 -14.79 9.59
CA ARG A 44 -7.80 -15.67 9.10
C ARG A 44 -9.18 -15.07 9.36
N LYS A 45 -9.44 -14.53 10.56
CA LYS A 45 -10.73 -13.93 10.90
C LYS A 45 -11.09 -12.75 10.00
N ILE A 46 -10.15 -11.83 9.76
CA ILE A 46 -10.34 -10.66 8.89
C ILE A 46 -10.53 -11.11 7.44
N LEU A 47 -9.67 -11.99 6.92
CA LEU A 47 -9.79 -12.48 5.54
C LEU A 47 -11.13 -13.23 5.33
N SER A 48 -11.60 -14.00 6.30
CA SER A 48 -12.91 -14.65 6.23
C SER A 48 -14.07 -13.66 6.21
N GLN A 49 -13.96 -12.55 6.95
CA GLN A 49 -14.96 -11.47 6.91
C GLN A 49 -14.98 -10.75 5.56
N LEU A 50 -13.82 -10.61 4.90
CA LEU A 50 -13.69 -9.97 3.58
C LEU A 50 -14.05 -10.89 2.41
N ALA A 51 -13.92 -12.20 2.60
CA ALA A 51 -14.27 -13.19 1.59
C ALA A 51 -15.74 -13.03 1.14
N GLY A 52 -15.95 -13.03 -0.17
CA GLY A 52 -17.27 -12.80 -0.77
C GLY A 52 -17.69 -11.32 -0.90
N LYS A 53 -16.99 -10.37 -0.24
CA LYS A 53 -17.25 -8.93 -0.34
C LYS A 53 -16.31 -8.23 -1.32
N ILE A 54 -15.05 -8.67 -1.35
CA ILE A 54 -14.03 -8.13 -2.27
C ILE A 54 -14.41 -8.44 -3.73
N ALA A 55 -14.55 -7.39 -4.52
CA ALA A 55 -14.83 -7.48 -5.95
C ALA A 55 -13.54 -7.74 -6.75
N PRO A 56 -13.61 -8.57 -7.81
CA PRO A 56 -12.49 -8.78 -8.70
C PRO A 56 -12.19 -7.52 -9.53
N SER A 57 -10.99 -7.47 -10.09
CA SER A 57 -10.67 -6.52 -11.14
C SER A 57 -11.68 -6.58 -12.29
N PRO A 58 -11.98 -5.46 -12.97
CA PRO A 58 -12.80 -5.44 -14.19
C PRO A 58 -12.28 -6.35 -15.30
N TRP A 59 -11.01 -6.76 -15.24
CA TRP A 59 -10.37 -7.67 -16.19
C TRP A 59 -10.38 -9.14 -15.72
N GLY A 60 -11.04 -9.47 -14.61
CA GLY A 60 -11.21 -10.81 -14.07
C GLY A 60 -10.53 -11.06 -12.73
N SER A 61 -10.89 -12.16 -12.05
CA SER A 61 -10.40 -12.53 -10.72
C SER A 61 -8.89 -12.79 -10.65
N GLU A 62 -8.28 -13.15 -11.77
CA GLU A 62 -6.85 -13.43 -11.89
C GLU A 62 -6.04 -12.17 -12.26
N MET A 63 -6.72 -11.05 -12.54
CA MET A 63 -6.11 -9.78 -12.90
C MET A 63 -6.07 -8.85 -11.69
N VAL A 64 -5.01 -8.08 -11.54
CA VAL A 64 -4.90 -7.06 -10.48
C VAL A 64 -5.17 -5.68 -11.05
N SER A 65 -5.57 -4.75 -10.19
CA SER A 65 -5.76 -3.34 -10.53
C SER A 65 -5.62 -2.49 -9.27
N LEU A 66 -5.45 -1.18 -9.42
CA LEU A 66 -5.31 -0.28 -8.27
C LEU A 66 -6.58 -0.22 -7.40
N ASN A 67 -7.77 -0.38 -7.99
CA ASN A 67 -9.03 -0.05 -7.32
C ASN A 67 -9.89 -1.24 -6.88
N TYR A 68 -9.46 -2.46 -7.21
CA TYR A 68 -10.21 -3.70 -6.96
C TYR A 68 -9.30 -4.76 -6.36
N GLY A 69 -9.92 -5.77 -5.74
CA GLY A 69 -9.20 -6.83 -5.06
C GLY A 69 -8.73 -6.46 -3.67
N LEU A 70 -7.90 -7.34 -3.12
CA LEU A 70 -7.30 -7.20 -1.81
C LEU A 70 -5.77 -7.12 -1.96
N HIS A 71 -5.13 -6.15 -1.32
CA HIS A 71 -3.68 -6.10 -1.30
C HIS A 71 -3.09 -6.26 0.09
N PHE A 72 -1.96 -6.94 0.18
CA PHE A 72 -1.16 -7.02 1.40
C PHE A 72 -0.17 -5.87 1.41
N THR A 73 -0.21 -5.09 2.48
CA THR A 73 0.60 -3.89 2.65
C THR A 73 1.00 -3.77 4.13
N GLY A 74 1.52 -2.60 4.52
CA GLY A 74 1.72 -2.23 5.92
C GLY A 74 2.82 -3.02 6.66
N GLY A 75 3.87 -2.37 7.17
CA GLY A 75 4.53 -1.27 6.49
C GLY A 75 5.22 -1.85 5.27
N GLU A 76 6.23 -2.70 5.50
CA GLU A 76 6.87 -3.48 4.43
C GLU A 76 6.62 -4.98 4.67
N PRO A 77 5.70 -5.62 3.92
CA PRO A 77 5.34 -7.03 4.10
C PRO A 77 6.53 -8.00 4.01
N PHE A 78 7.55 -7.69 3.19
CA PHE A 78 8.69 -8.58 3.01
C PHE A 78 9.64 -8.65 4.22
N LEU A 79 9.46 -7.78 5.23
CA LEU A 79 10.13 -7.92 6.53
C LEU A 79 9.70 -9.17 7.29
N ASN A 80 8.47 -9.65 7.08
CA ASN A 80 7.99 -10.92 7.62
C ASN A 80 7.44 -11.79 6.48
N PHE A 81 8.37 -12.29 5.66
CA PHE A 81 8.03 -13.06 4.46
C PHE A 81 7.23 -14.33 4.75
N GLY A 82 7.47 -14.99 5.90
CA GLY A 82 6.69 -16.15 6.32
C GLY A 82 5.22 -15.81 6.55
N LEU A 83 4.95 -14.72 7.29
CA LEU A 83 3.58 -14.23 7.49
C LEU A 83 2.93 -13.81 6.18
N LEU A 84 3.67 -13.13 5.29
CA LEU A 84 3.15 -12.77 3.97
C LEU A 84 2.74 -14.03 3.17
N LEU A 85 3.57 -15.07 3.13
CA LEU A 85 3.21 -16.33 2.46
C LEU A 85 1.93 -16.94 3.05
N ARG A 86 1.78 -16.93 4.38
CA ARG A 86 0.56 -17.42 5.05
C ARG A 86 -0.66 -16.57 4.71
N ALA A 87 -0.52 -15.25 4.65
CA ALA A 87 -1.60 -14.35 4.27
C ALA A 87 -2.10 -14.61 2.85
N VAL A 88 -1.17 -14.80 1.91
CA VAL A 88 -1.47 -15.17 0.52
C VAL A 88 -2.19 -16.52 0.44
N GLU A 89 -1.66 -17.53 1.14
CA GLU A 89 -2.24 -18.87 1.17
C GLU A 89 -3.67 -18.88 1.72
N ILE A 90 -3.93 -18.19 2.83
CA ILE A 90 -5.27 -18.08 3.42
C ILE A 90 -6.22 -17.32 2.47
N ALA A 91 -5.76 -16.26 1.80
CA ALA A 91 -6.60 -15.53 0.86
C ALA A 91 -6.95 -16.36 -0.38
N ASP A 92 -6.02 -17.20 -0.87
CA ASP A 92 -6.27 -18.13 -1.98
C ASP A 92 -7.24 -19.25 -1.57
N GLU A 93 -7.06 -19.85 -0.38
CA GLU A 93 -8.01 -20.82 0.22
C GLU A 93 -9.44 -20.26 0.28
N LEU A 94 -9.57 -18.98 0.65
CA LEU A 94 -10.83 -18.25 0.75
C LEU A 94 -11.33 -17.69 -0.59
N LYS A 95 -10.59 -17.93 -1.69
CA LYS A 95 -10.92 -17.49 -3.06
C LYS A 95 -11.10 -15.97 -3.18
N ILE A 96 -10.34 -15.20 -2.41
CA ILE A 96 -10.35 -13.73 -2.53
C ILE A 96 -9.70 -13.37 -3.87
N PRO A 97 -10.39 -12.59 -4.74
CA PRO A 97 -9.89 -12.33 -6.08
C PRO A 97 -8.82 -11.24 -6.08
N SER A 98 -8.06 -11.19 -7.18
CA SER A 98 -7.22 -10.05 -7.56
C SER A 98 -6.21 -9.66 -6.48
N THR A 99 -5.63 -10.64 -5.79
CA THR A 99 -4.70 -10.39 -4.68
C THR A 99 -3.33 -9.91 -5.16
N PHE A 100 -2.79 -8.87 -4.51
CA PHE A 100 -1.43 -8.41 -4.77
C PHE A 100 -0.70 -7.97 -3.50
N VAL A 101 0.61 -7.77 -3.59
CA VAL A 101 1.40 -7.21 -2.49
C VAL A 101 2.01 -5.88 -2.90
N GLU A 102 2.03 -4.92 -1.98
CA GLU A 102 2.77 -3.67 -2.15
C GLU A 102 4.14 -3.78 -1.49
N THR A 103 5.18 -3.27 -2.15
CA THR A 103 6.57 -3.38 -1.65
C THR A 103 7.41 -2.16 -2.04
N ASN A 104 8.34 -1.79 -1.17
CA ASN A 104 9.39 -0.81 -1.44
C ASN A 104 10.66 -1.42 -2.04
N CYS A 105 10.68 -2.75 -2.21
CA CYS A 105 11.74 -3.51 -2.88
C CYS A 105 13.08 -3.57 -2.13
N TYR A 106 13.13 -3.21 -0.85
CA TYR A 106 14.38 -3.27 -0.08
C TYR A 106 15.02 -4.67 -0.10
N TRP A 107 14.21 -5.72 -0.21
CA TRP A 107 14.63 -7.12 -0.14
C TRP A 107 15.22 -7.65 -1.45
N CYS A 108 15.09 -6.92 -2.56
CA CYS A 108 15.55 -7.33 -3.90
C CYS A 108 17.06 -7.11 -4.07
N THR A 109 17.87 -7.80 -3.26
CA THR A 109 19.33 -7.61 -3.21
C THR A 109 20.09 -8.34 -4.32
N LYS A 110 19.59 -9.51 -4.74
CA LYS A 110 20.15 -10.37 -5.79
C LYS A 110 19.03 -10.94 -6.63
N ASP A 111 19.34 -11.31 -7.86
CA ASP A 111 18.37 -11.83 -8.81
C ASP A 111 17.75 -13.16 -8.33
N GLU A 112 18.57 -14.04 -7.79
CA GLU A 112 18.18 -15.36 -7.29
C GLU A 112 17.16 -15.22 -6.16
N THR A 113 17.51 -14.49 -5.09
CA THR A 113 16.60 -14.25 -3.96
C THR A 113 15.34 -13.50 -4.37
N THR A 114 15.45 -12.59 -5.34
CA THR A 114 14.28 -11.86 -5.85
C THR A 114 13.30 -12.82 -6.52
N ARG A 115 13.83 -13.65 -7.43
CA ARG A 115 13.08 -14.63 -8.20
C ARG A 115 12.45 -15.70 -7.30
N GLU A 116 13.22 -16.28 -6.38
CA GLU A 116 12.75 -17.29 -5.43
C GLU A 116 11.53 -16.82 -4.64
N LYS A 117 11.60 -15.63 -4.02
CA LYS A 117 10.48 -15.12 -3.23
C LYS A 117 9.24 -14.81 -4.07
N LEU A 118 9.40 -14.28 -5.28
CA LEU A 118 8.27 -14.00 -6.17
C LEU A 118 7.60 -15.28 -6.66
N HIS A 119 8.38 -16.31 -7.00
CA HIS A 119 7.81 -17.63 -7.36
C HIS A 119 7.06 -18.25 -6.19
N LEU A 120 7.63 -18.24 -4.98
CA LEU A 120 6.94 -18.76 -3.80
C LEU A 120 5.60 -18.05 -3.55
N LEU A 121 5.54 -16.73 -3.71
CA LEU A 121 4.28 -15.98 -3.59
C LEU A 121 3.28 -16.38 -4.67
N LYS A 122 3.72 -16.51 -5.92
CA LYS A 122 2.88 -16.94 -7.04
C LYS A 122 2.34 -18.36 -6.83
N GLU A 123 3.19 -19.28 -6.40
CA GLU A 123 2.82 -20.67 -6.08
C GLU A 123 1.80 -20.75 -4.94
N LYS A 124 1.88 -19.84 -3.96
CA LYS A 124 0.90 -19.73 -2.88
C LYS A 124 -0.41 -19.04 -3.28
N GLY A 125 -0.53 -18.56 -4.51
CA GLY A 125 -1.75 -17.95 -5.03
C GLY A 125 -1.75 -16.41 -5.06
N LEU A 126 -0.59 -15.74 -4.97
CA LEU A 126 -0.57 -14.29 -5.21
C LEU A 126 -0.82 -14.01 -6.70
N ARG A 127 -1.72 -13.08 -7.04
CA ARG A 127 -2.02 -12.76 -8.44
C ARG A 127 -1.10 -11.70 -9.03
N GLY A 128 -0.61 -10.76 -8.23
CA GLY A 128 0.24 -9.67 -8.72
C GLY A 128 1.05 -8.95 -7.66
N ILE A 129 1.70 -7.86 -8.08
CA ILE A 129 2.57 -7.06 -7.23
C ILE A 129 2.53 -5.59 -7.64
N LEU A 130 2.57 -4.70 -6.66
CA LEU A 130 2.71 -3.27 -6.84
C LEU A 130 4.06 -2.81 -6.29
N ILE A 131 4.87 -2.23 -7.16
CA ILE A 131 6.20 -1.74 -6.86
C ILE A 131 6.13 -0.22 -6.71
N SER A 132 6.50 0.26 -5.52
CA SER A 132 6.50 1.68 -5.22
C SER A 132 7.81 2.35 -5.66
N VAL A 133 7.72 3.43 -6.43
CA VAL A 133 8.90 4.15 -6.93
C VAL A 133 8.66 5.66 -7.00
N ASN A 134 9.40 6.41 -6.19
CA ASN A 134 9.41 7.87 -6.19
C ASN A 134 10.64 8.38 -5.41
N PRO A 135 10.88 9.70 -5.34
CA PRO A 135 12.07 10.24 -4.67
C PRO A 135 12.13 9.91 -3.17
N PHE A 136 10.99 9.75 -2.52
CA PHE A 136 10.93 9.44 -1.09
C PHE A 136 11.35 8.00 -0.79
N TYR A 137 11.07 7.03 -1.68
CA TYR A 137 11.60 5.66 -1.54
C TYR A 137 13.10 5.60 -1.83
N LEU A 138 13.57 6.44 -2.76
CA LEU A 138 14.97 6.50 -3.20
C LEU A 138 15.93 6.93 -2.07
N GLU A 139 15.43 7.65 -1.06
CA GLU A 139 16.18 7.96 0.18
C GLU A 139 16.57 6.68 0.95
N TYR A 140 15.77 5.62 0.84
CA TYR A 140 15.87 4.42 1.68
C TYR A 140 16.31 3.18 0.92
N VAL A 141 15.92 3.03 -0.36
CA VAL A 141 16.16 1.83 -1.17
C VAL A 141 17.02 2.19 -2.39
N PRO A 142 18.17 1.50 -2.60
CA PRO A 142 18.98 1.71 -3.79
C PRO A 142 18.17 1.43 -5.06
N PHE A 143 18.25 2.31 -6.05
CA PHE A 143 17.41 2.25 -7.26
C PHE A 143 17.56 0.93 -8.02
N GLU A 144 18.75 0.32 -8.00
CA GLU A 144 19.01 -0.97 -8.64
C GLU A 144 18.14 -2.10 -8.06
N ARG A 145 17.67 -1.98 -6.82
CA ARG A 145 16.72 -2.93 -6.22
C ARG A 145 15.34 -2.79 -6.82
N THR A 146 14.88 -1.56 -7.05
CA THR A 146 13.63 -1.28 -7.74
C THR A 146 13.69 -1.75 -9.19
N GLU A 147 14.78 -1.48 -9.92
CA GLU A 147 14.99 -1.98 -11.29
C GLU A 147 14.92 -3.51 -11.34
N ARG A 148 15.61 -4.19 -10.40
CA ARG A 148 15.60 -5.64 -10.29
C ARG A 148 14.22 -6.18 -9.97
N ALA A 149 13.52 -5.57 -9.02
CA ALA A 149 12.16 -5.95 -8.66
C ALA A 149 11.24 -5.89 -9.88
N ILE A 150 11.23 -4.77 -10.60
CA ILE A 150 10.37 -4.58 -11.78
C ILE A 150 10.68 -5.64 -12.83
N ARG A 151 11.96 -5.80 -13.22
CA ARG A 151 12.35 -6.77 -14.24
C ARG A 151 11.93 -8.20 -13.89
N ILE A 152 12.24 -8.67 -12.68
CA ILE A 152 11.95 -10.06 -12.30
C ILE A 152 10.47 -10.26 -12.02
N SER A 153 9.77 -9.25 -11.47
CA SER A 153 8.33 -9.29 -11.34
C SER A 153 7.65 -9.40 -12.71
N MET A 154 8.17 -8.74 -13.76
CA MET A 154 7.64 -8.92 -15.12
C MET A 154 7.85 -10.34 -15.65
N GLU A 155 8.99 -10.98 -15.34
CA GLU A 155 9.23 -12.40 -15.66
C GLU A 155 8.22 -13.33 -14.94
N VAL A 156 7.86 -13.03 -13.69
CA VAL A 156 7.04 -13.91 -12.84
C VAL A 156 5.54 -13.64 -12.97
N PHE A 157 5.09 -12.39 -12.89
CA PHE A 157 3.68 -11.97 -12.85
C PHE A 157 3.18 -11.38 -14.17
N GLY A 158 4.07 -11.05 -15.12
CA GLY A 158 3.70 -10.51 -16.42
C GLY A 158 2.84 -9.25 -16.31
N LYS A 159 1.63 -9.29 -16.88
CA LYS A 159 0.68 -8.16 -16.88
C LYS A 159 0.13 -7.77 -15.50
N ASN A 160 0.38 -8.57 -14.46
CA ASN A 160 -0.04 -8.29 -13.08
C ASN A 160 1.01 -7.54 -12.25
N VAL A 161 2.00 -6.92 -12.91
CA VAL A 161 2.95 -6.00 -12.27
C VAL A 161 2.44 -4.58 -12.45
N MET A 162 2.30 -3.88 -11.32
CA MET A 162 1.97 -2.46 -11.28
C MET A 162 3.18 -1.69 -10.78
N VAL A 163 3.61 -0.65 -11.51
CA VAL A 163 4.66 0.27 -11.07
C VAL A 163 3.97 1.58 -10.69
N TYR A 164 3.88 1.84 -9.38
CA TYR A 164 3.21 3.02 -8.88
C TYR A 164 4.09 4.25 -9.06
N GLN A 165 3.58 5.24 -9.79
CA GLN A 165 4.31 6.42 -10.29
C GLN A 165 5.43 6.07 -11.27
N LEU A 166 5.06 5.34 -12.34
CA LEU A 166 5.95 4.88 -13.42
C LEU A 166 6.79 6.02 -14.05
N GLU A 167 6.28 7.24 -14.05
CA GLU A 167 6.97 8.44 -14.52
C GLU A 167 8.29 8.66 -13.78
N TYR A 168 8.32 8.42 -12.47
CA TYR A 168 9.55 8.51 -11.66
C TYR A 168 10.54 7.43 -12.01
N TYR A 169 10.08 6.20 -12.23
CA TYR A 169 10.95 5.13 -12.69
C TYR A 169 11.64 5.50 -14.00
N ASN A 170 10.88 5.97 -14.98
CA ASN A 170 11.42 6.40 -16.28
C ASN A 170 12.38 7.59 -16.14
N LEU A 171 12.05 8.56 -15.28
CA LEU A 171 12.92 9.70 -14.99
C LEU A 171 14.24 9.27 -14.35
N PHE A 172 14.20 8.41 -13.33
CA PHE A 172 15.41 7.91 -12.67
C PHE A 172 16.30 7.10 -13.62
N LYS A 173 15.70 6.31 -14.52
CA LYS A 173 16.42 5.63 -15.61
C LYS A 173 17.10 6.62 -16.54
N LYS A 174 16.40 7.67 -16.98
CA LYS A 174 16.94 8.72 -17.87
C LYS A 174 18.09 9.50 -17.21
N LEU A 175 17.97 9.77 -15.91
CA LEU A 175 19.01 10.44 -15.11
C LEU A 175 20.19 9.53 -14.77
N GLY A 176 20.11 8.23 -15.05
CA GLY A 176 21.16 7.27 -14.71
C GLY A 176 21.39 7.13 -13.21
N VAL A 177 20.33 7.27 -12.40
CA VAL A 177 20.39 7.16 -10.93
C VAL A 177 21.04 5.84 -10.52
N LYS A 178 21.98 5.92 -9.57
CA LYS A 178 22.62 4.78 -8.93
C LYS A 178 22.55 4.92 -7.43
N GLY A 179 22.32 3.81 -6.74
CA GLY A 179 22.21 3.79 -5.29
C GLY A 179 21.00 4.57 -4.77
N LYS A 180 21.19 5.21 -3.62
CA LYS A 180 20.19 6.04 -2.95
C LYS A 180 20.49 7.51 -3.24
N ILE A 181 19.45 8.33 -3.26
CA ILE A 181 19.56 9.79 -3.35
C ILE A 181 18.68 10.37 -2.26
N LEU A 182 19.22 11.31 -1.47
CA LEU A 182 18.44 12.05 -0.48
C LEU A 182 17.41 12.95 -1.18
N LEU A 183 16.28 13.22 -0.55
CA LEU A 183 15.24 14.04 -1.18
C LEU A 183 15.78 15.44 -1.52
N GLU A 184 16.58 16.02 -0.64
CA GLU A 184 17.22 17.32 -0.86
C GLU A 184 18.11 17.33 -2.11
N ASP A 185 18.91 16.28 -2.29
CA ASP A 185 19.79 16.14 -3.45
C ASP A 185 18.97 15.95 -4.73
N TYR A 186 17.89 15.17 -4.67
CA TYR A 186 16.96 15.03 -5.78
C TYR A 186 16.31 16.38 -6.16
N LEU A 187 15.85 17.16 -5.19
CA LEU A 187 15.24 18.47 -5.44
C LEU A 187 16.23 19.47 -6.05
N ASN A 188 17.50 19.42 -5.63
CA ASN A 188 18.57 20.22 -6.21
C ASN A 188 18.85 19.82 -7.67
N LEU A 189 18.87 18.52 -7.98
CA LEU A 189 19.03 18.01 -9.35
C LEU A 189 17.89 18.48 -10.28
N MET A 190 16.67 18.55 -9.75
CA MET A 190 15.49 19.00 -10.49
C MET A 190 15.34 20.54 -10.53
N LYS A 191 16.34 21.30 -10.04
CA LYS A 191 16.31 22.77 -9.96
C LYS A 191 15.05 23.33 -9.28
N SER A 192 14.57 22.64 -8.25
CA SER A 192 13.36 23.01 -7.52
C SER A 192 12.08 23.03 -8.39
N GLU A 193 12.03 22.25 -9.48
CA GLU A 193 10.75 21.95 -10.13
C GLU A 193 9.75 21.41 -9.12
N ASP A 194 8.50 21.81 -9.29
CA ASP A 194 7.44 21.62 -8.31
C ASP A 194 7.14 20.12 -8.13
N LEU A 195 7.69 19.54 -7.05
CA LEU A 195 7.46 18.15 -6.65
C LEU A 195 5.96 17.83 -6.59
N ALA A 196 5.11 18.82 -6.27
CA ALA A 196 3.66 18.65 -6.20
C ALA A 196 2.98 18.57 -7.58
N ARG A 197 3.60 19.03 -8.67
CA ARG A 197 3.01 18.98 -10.02
C ARG A 197 3.17 17.64 -10.72
N ASN A 198 4.16 16.85 -10.31
CA ASN A 198 4.56 15.61 -10.99
C ASN A 198 4.22 14.33 -10.20
N VAL A 199 3.54 14.45 -9.06
CA VAL A 199 3.28 13.33 -8.14
C VAL A 199 1.80 13.27 -7.77
N GLU A 200 1.21 12.08 -7.83
CA GLU A 200 0.02 11.78 -7.02
C GLU A 200 0.44 11.72 -5.54
N LEU A 201 0.37 12.86 -4.84
CA LEU A 201 0.82 12.99 -3.46
C LEU A 201 -0.38 13.17 -2.53
N PHE A 202 -0.68 12.14 -1.74
CA PHE A 202 -1.65 12.24 -0.67
C PHE A 202 -1.09 13.08 0.49
N LEU A 203 -1.61 14.31 0.66
CA LEU A 203 -1.23 15.25 1.74
C LEU A 203 -1.85 14.84 3.09
N MET A 204 -1.48 13.66 3.57
CA MET A 204 -1.97 13.07 4.82
C MET A 204 -0.87 12.24 5.49
N GLY A 205 -1.15 11.75 6.69
CA GLY A 205 -0.17 11.04 7.48
C GLY A 205 1.08 11.89 7.69
N ARG A 206 2.25 11.35 7.33
CA ARG A 206 3.53 12.04 7.53
C ARG A 206 3.71 13.28 6.65
N ALA A 207 3.07 13.33 5.48
CA ALA A 207 3.16 14.47 4.56
C ALA A 207 2.63 15.76 5.20
N ALA A 208 1.59 15.65 6.04
CA ALA A 208 0.92 16.78 6.69
C ALA A 208 1.83 17.59 7.63
N TYR A 209 2.97 17.05 8.07
CA TYR A 209 3.92 17.79 8.92
C TYR A 209 5.36 17.77 8.40
N LYS A 210 5.75 16.82 7.56
CA LYS A 210 7.10 16.77 6.95
C LYS A 210 7.20 17.51 5.62
N LEU A 211 6.09 17.72 4.92
CA LEU A 211 6.07 18.38 3.60
C LEU A 211 5.25 19.68 3.60
N LYS A 212 5.06 20.28 4.78
CA LYS A 212 4.22 21.48 5.00
C LYS A 212 4.56 22.71 4.16
N ASP A 213 5.77 22.76 3.61
CA ASP A 213 6.25 23.88 2.81
C ASP A 213 6.00 23.66 1.30
N PHE A 214 5.48 22.48 0.92
CA PHE A 214 5.11 22.14 -0.47
C PHE A 214 3.64 22.41 -0.80
N TYR A 215 2.83 22.93 0.14
CA TYR A 215 1.41 23.18 -0.10
C TYR A 215 0.87 24.40 0.67
N PRO A 216 -0.21 25.03 0.16
CA PRO A 216 -0.84 26.17 0.83
C PRO A 216 -1.44 25.77 2.18
N LYS A 217 -1.33 26.68 3.15
CA LYS A 217 -1.87 26.51 4.50
C LYS A 217 -3.20 27.24 4.62
N TYR A 218 -4.18 26.60 5.24
CA TYR A 218 -5.50 27.16 5.51
C TYR A 218 -5.84 27.02 6.99
N PRO A 219 -6.54 27.99 7.60
CA PRO A 219 -7.07 27.84 8.94
C PRO A 219 -8.19 26.79 8.97
N ALA A 220 -8.38 26.09 10.09
CA ALA A 220 -9.32 24.97 10.19
C ALA A 220 -10.76 25.33 9.76
N HIS A 221 -11.23 26.54 10.07
CA HIS A 221 -12.58 27.01 9.72
C HIS A 221 -12.83 27.07 8.20
N TYR A 222 -11.78 27.13 7.38
CA TYR A 222 -11.88 27.05 5.92
C TYR A 222 -12.55 25.76 5.45
N PHE A 223 -12.37 24.66 6.20
CA PHE A 223 -12.85 23.32 5.85
C PHE A 223 -14.17 22.93 6.53
N PHE A 224 -14.71 23.73 7.45
CA PHE A 224 -15.88 23.31 8.25
C PHE A 224 -17.14 23.01 7.41
N ASN A 225 -17.27 23.66 6.26
CA ASN A 225 -18.39 23.45 5.33
C ASN A 225 -17.96 22.71 4.05
N GLN A 226 -16.74 22.16 4.02
CA GLN A 226 -16.25 21.42 2.86
C GLN A 226 -16.36 19.92 3.12
N PRO A 227 -17.04 19.15 2.24
CA PRO A 227 -17.04 17.71 2.36
C PRO A 227 -15.66 17.15 2.01
N CYS A 228 -15.32 15.97 2.56
CA CYS A 228 -14.18 15.21 2.08
C CYS A 228 -14.37 14.88 0.59
N GLN A 229 -13.33 15.09 -0.21
CA GLN A 229 -13.30 14.74 -1.62
C GLN A 229 -12.06 13.89 -1.92
N PRO A 230 -12.24 12.61 -2.31
CA PRO A 230 -13.49 11.86 -2.34
C PRO A 230 -14.10 11.67 -0.92
N PRO A 231 -15.39 11.31 -0.79
CA PRO A 231 -16.01 11.00 0.50
C PRO A 231 -15.20 9.95 1.27
N PHE A 232 -15.04 10.14 2.59
CA PHE A 232 -14.29 9.17 3.39
C PHE A 232 -15.07 7.86 3.57
N ILE A 233 -16.40 7.92 3.68
CA ILE A 233 -17.28 6.75 3.63
C ILE A 233 -17.46 6.32 2.17
N ARG A 234 -16.89 5.17 1.82
CA ARG A 234 -16.94 4.57 0.48
C ARG A 234 -16.60 3.08 0.54
N ASN A 235 -16.91 2.35 -0.53
CA ASN A 235 -16.65 0.91 -0.62
C ASN A 235 -15.26 0.54 -1.15
N TRP A 236 -14.49 1.47 -1.72
CA TRP A 236 -13.20 1.19 -2.36
C TRP A 236 -12.03 1.87 -1.64
N HIS A 237 -10.84 1.27 -1.80
CA HIS A 237 -9.57 1.71 -1.18
C HIS A 237 -9.59 1.80 0.34
N ASN A 238 -10.47 1.03 0.98
CA ASN A 238 -10.46 0.90 2.43
C ASN A 238 -9.22 0.13 2.89
N HIS A 239 -8.84 0.29 4.15
CA HIS A 239 -7.76 -0.51 4.72
C HIS A 239 -8.20 -1.19 6.01
N PHE A 240 -7.53 -2.28 6.32
CA PHE A 240 -7.73 -3.08 7.52
C PHE A 240 -6.36 -3.27 8.15
N ASP A 241 -6.21 -2.98 9.44
CA ASP A 241 -4.90 -3.07 10.08
C ASP A 241 -4.70 -4.30 10.97
N ASN A 242 -3.46 -4.47 11.41
CA ASN A 242 -3.04 -5.56 12.27
C ASN A 242 -3.71 -5.56 13.67
N TYR A 243 -4.39 -4.47 14.03
CA TYR A 243 -5.15 -4.34 15.27
C TYR A 243 -6.65 -4.62 15.08
N GLY A 244 -7.10 -4.81 13.84
CA GLY A 244 -8.50 -5.05 13.49
C GLY A 244 -9.28 -3.79 13.15
N ASN A 245 -8.63 -2.63 12.96
CA ASN A 245 -9.36 -1.42 12.58
C ASN A 245 -9.81 -1.47 11.13
N PHE A 246 -11.05 -1.07 10.84
CA PHE A 246 -11.52 -0.73 9.50
C PHE A 246 -11.25 0.76 9.23
N LEU A 247 -10.22 1.06 8.43
CA LEU A 247 -9.86 2.40 8.02
C LEU A 247 -10.60 2.84 6.74
N PRO A 248 -11.33 3.96 6.76
CA PRO A 248 -12.12 4.42 5.62
C PRO A 248 -11.25 5.08 4.55
N GLY A 249 -11.23 4.50 3.35
CA GLY A 249 -10.43 4.99 2.24
C GLY A 249 -8.95 5.18 2.63
N TYR A 250 -8.45 6.40 2.42
CA TYR A 250 -7.08 6.81 2.76
C TYR A 250 -6.96 7.47 4.15
N CYS A 251 -8.03 7.53 4.93
CA CYS A 251 -8.07 8.29 6.19
C CYS A 251 -7.43 7.52 7.35
N GLY A 252 -6.10 7.37 7.29
CA GLY A 252 -5.31 6.79 8.38
C GLY A 252 -5.52 7.52 9.71
N GLY A 253 -5.67 6.77 10.79
CA GLY A 253 -5.93 7.31 12.14
C GLY A 253 -7.41 7.40 12.53
N ILE A 254 -8.33 7.08 11.61
CA ILE A 254 -9.76 6.91 11.89
C ILE A 254 -10.09 5.42 11.75
N SER A 255 -10.86 4.89 12.71
CA SER A 255 -11.43 3.54 12.64
C SER A 255 -12.95 3.63 12.60
N LEU A 256 -13.55 2.95 11.62
CA LEU A 256 -15.00 2.74 11.55
C LEU A 256 -15.46 1.61 12.48
N GLY A 257 -14.54 0.86 13.10
CA GLY A 257 -14.87 -0.26 13.97
C GLY A 257 -13.95 -1.46 13.76
N ASP A 258 -14.30 -2.57 14.40
CA ASP A 258 -13.52 -3.82 14.35
C ASP A 258 -13.89 -4.66 13.12
N CYS A 259 -12.98 -4.76 12.15
CA CYS A 259 -13.18 -5.52 10.91
C CYS A 259 -13.25 -7.04 11.12
N ARG A 260 -12.92 -7.54 12.31
CA ARG A 260 -13.15 -8.94 12.68
C ARG A 260 -14.64 -9.26 12.84
N ASN A 261 -15.48 -8.24 13.02
CA ASN A 261 -16.94 -8.34 13.11
C ASN A 261 -17.60 -7.51 11.99
N LEU A 262 -17.00 -7.50 10.79
CA LEU A 262 -17.42 -6.66 9.67
C LEU A 262 -18.91 -6.83 9.31
N ASP A 263 -19.44 -8.07 9.31
CA ASP A 263 -20.86 -8.31 9.00
C ASP A 263 -21.81 -7.57 9.95
N GLU A 264 -21.52 -7.60 11.25
CA GLU A 264 -22.28 -6.88 12.28
C GLU A 264 -22.12 -5.37 12.08
N LEU A 265 -20.88 -4.92 11.87
CA LEU A 265 -20.58 -3.52 11.64
C LEU A 265 -21.30 -2.93 10.41
N LEU A 266 -21.38 -3.68 9.31
CA LEU A 266 -22.12 -3.29 8.09
C LEU A 266 -23.64 -3.27 8.33
N LYS A 267 -24.14 -4.24 9.11
CA LYS A 267 -25.57 -4.35 9.43
C LYS A 267 -26.03 -3.22 10.34
N GLU A 268 -25.28 -2.93 11.40
CA GLU A 268 -25.64 -1.95 12.42
C GLU A 268 -25.31 -0.53 11.93
N GLY A 269 -24.13 -0.35 11.34
CA GLY A 269 -23.57 0.97 11.00
C GLY A 269 -22.82 1.58 12.19
N ILE A 270 -22.49 2.85 12.08
CA ILE A 270 -21.83 3.62 13.15
C ILE A 270 -22.70 4.82 13.54
N ASP A 271 -22.57 5.32 14.76
CA ASP A 271 -23.37 6.45 15.23
C ASP A 271 -23.13 7.74 14.43
#